data_AF-A0A7X8J6V6-F1
#
_entry.id   AF-A0A7X8J6V6-F1
#
_cell.length_a   1.000
_cell.length_b   1.000
_cell.length_c   1.000
_cell.angle_alpha   90.00
_cell.angle_beta   90.00
_cell.angle_gamma   90.00
#
_symmetry.space_group_name_H-M   'P 1'
#
loop_
_entity.id
_entity.type
_entity.pdbx_description
1 polymer ?
#
loop_
_entity_poly.entity_id
_entity_poly.type
_entity_poly.pdbx_seq_one_letter_code
_entity_poly.pdbx_strand_id
1 'polypeptide(L)' 'MFKQQDFLRERTGSIRQLASIRRSILDDGKGRGMRVWDVNNGSGLSFSVYPDRGMDIGEAWFKGIPLAWLSKNG' A
#
# COMPACT_ATOMS: atom_id res chain seq x y z
N MET A 1 -10.48 10.54 -24.16
CA MET A 1 -10.47 9.76 -22.90
C MET A 1 -9.30 10.24 -22.02
N PHE A 2 -9.40 11.46 -21.47
CA PHE A 2 -8.42 12.06 -20.52
C PHE A 2 -9.10 12.80 -19.35
N LYS A 3 -10.44 12.92 -19.37
CA LYS A 3 -11.23 13.74 -18.43
C LYS A 3 -11.05 13.39 -16.96
N GLN A 4 -10.75 12.13 -16.63
CA GLN A 4 -10.72 11.67 -15.25
C GLN A 4 -9.45 12.13 -14.50
N GLN A 5 -8.30 12.21 -15.17
CA GLN A 5 -7.07 12.69 -14.54
C GLN A 5 -7.14 14.20 -14.29
N ASP A 6 -7.63 14.96 -15.27
CA ASP A 6 -7.82 16.42 -15.15
C ASP A 6 -8.83 16.75 -14.04
N PHE A 7 -9.96 16.03 -14.00
CA PHE A 7 -10.99 16.18 -12.96
C PHE A 7 -10.45 16.01 -11.53
N LEU A 8 -9.57 15.02 -11.32
CA LEU A 8 -8.98 14.75 -10.02
C LEU A 8 -7.90 15.77 -9.65
N ARG A 9 -7.08 16.21 -10.61
CA ARG A 9 -6.04 17.22 -10.39
C ARG A 9 -6.61 18.57 -9.92
N GLU A 10 -7.78 18.95 -10.41
CA GLU A 10 -8.46 20.18 -9.96
C GLU A 10 -8.98 20.11 -8.52
N ARG A 11 -9.22 18.90 -8.00
CA ARG A 11 -9.92 18.68 -6.71
C ARG A 11 -9.02 18.09 -5.63
N THR A 12 -7.79 17.72 -5.98
CA THR A 12 -6.83 17.13 -5.05
C THR A 12 -5.49 17.83 -5.21
N GLY A 13 -4.86 18.18 -4.08
CA GLY A 13 -3.51 18.74 -4.10
C GLY A 13 -2.46 17.70 -4.51
N SER A 14 -2.74 16.41 -4.27
CA SER A 14 -1.91 15.32 -4.73
C SER A 14 -2.73 14.07 -4.97
N ILE A 15 -2.42 13.33 -6.05
CA ILE A 15 -3.01 12.01 -6.31
C ILE A 15 -2.82 11.04 -5.14
N ARG A 16 -1.79 11.26 -4.31
CA ARG A 16 -1.51 10.47 -3.10
C ARG A 16 -2.65 10.50 -2.08
N GLN A 17 -3.52 11.51 -2.11
CA GLN A 17 -4.73 11.57 -1.29
C GLN A 17 -5.74 10.49 -1.67
N LEU A 18 -5.72 10.03 -2.92
CA LEU A 18 -6.64 9.02 -3.45
C LEU A 18 -5.97 7.67 -3.60
N ALA A 19 -4.79 7.62 -4.23
CA ALA A 19 -4.04 6.39 -4.46
C ALA A 19 -2.55 6.64 -4.28
N SER A 20 -1.86 5.74 -3.59
CA SER A 20 -0.45 5.93 -3.25
C SER A 20 0.32 4.63 -3.12
N ILE A 21 1.64 4.77 -3.24
CA ILE A 21 2.61 3.80 -2.73
C ILE A 21 3.47 4.57 -1.72
N ARG A 22 3.37 4.22 -0.44
CA ARG A 22 4.22 4.75 0.63
C ARG A 22 5.37 3.78 0.85
N ARG A 23 6.61 4.26 0.78
CA ARG A 23 7.80 3.43 1.03
C ARG A 23 8.34 3.77 2.41
N SER A 24 8.60 2.73 3.20
CA SER A 24 9.08 2.80 4.57
C SER A 24 10.19 1.77 4.78
N ILE A 25 10.99 1.96 5.82
CA ILE A 25 11.93 0.97 6.34
C ILE A 25 11.50 0.68 7.77
N LEU A 26 11.34 -0.59 8.13
CA LEU A 26 11.03 -0.98 9.50
C LEU A 26 12.21 -0.62 10.41
N ASP A 27 11.95 0.04 11.53
CA ASP A 27 12.98 0.52 12.44
C ASP A 27 13.18 -0.39 13.67
N ASP A 28 12.33 -1.42 13.85
CA ASP A 28 12.41 -2.35 14.97
C ASP A 28 11.94 -3.78 14.65
N GLY A 29 12.12 -4.69 15.61
CA GLY A 29 11.75 -6.10 15.54
C GLY A 29 12.65 -6.94 14.64
N LYS A 30 12.25 -8.18 14.36
CA LYS A 30 12.99 -9.09 13.48
C LYS A 30 13.12 -8.58 12.05
N GLY A 31 12.19 -7.73 11.62
CA GLY A 31 12.17 -7.09 10.31
C GLY A 31 12.95 -5.77 10.23
N ARG A 32 13.66 -5.35 11.29
CA ARG A 32 14.41 -4.08 11.29
C ARG A 32 15.33 -3.98 10.06
N GLY A 33 15.25 -2.86 9.36
CA GLY A 33 15.98 -2.61 8.11
C GLY A 33 15.26 -3.08 6.84
N MET A 34 14.17 -3.86 6.96
CA MET A 34 13.38 -4.31 5.81
C MET A 34 12.56 -3.17 5.22
N ARG A 35 12.56 -3.09 3.88
CA ARG A 35 11.71 -2.17 3.12
C ARG A 35 10.29 -2.70 3.07
N VAL A 36 9.33 -1.79 3.23
CA VAL A 36 7.90 -2.05 3.08
C VAL A 36 7.30 -1.00 2.16
N TRP A 37 6.52 -1.44 1.18
CA TRP A 37 5.77 -0.56 0.30
C TRP A 37 4.27 -0.75 0.55
N ASP A 38 3.65 0.22 1.22
CA ASP A 38 2.20 0.22 1.46
C ASP A 38 1.50 0.79 0.24
N VAL A 39 0.67 -0.03 -0.39
CA VAL A 39 -0.07 0.32 -1.60
C VAL A 39 -1.54 0.58 -1.24
N ASN A 40 -2.09 1.68 -1.75
CA ASN A 40 -3.51 1.96 -1.76
C ASN A 40 -3.93 2.36 -3.17
N ASN A 41 -4.88 1.64 -3.76
CA ASN A 41 -5.30 1.89 -5.14
C ASN A 41 -6.43 2.92 -5.29
N GLY A 42 -6.93 3.49 -4.19
CA GLY A 42 -8.01 4.48 -4.15
C GLY A 42 -9.41 3.97 -4.47
N SER A 43 -9.57 2.68 -4.76
CA SER A 43 -10.89 2.03 -4.96
C SER A 43 -11.22 0.99 -3.88
N GLY A 44 -10.42 0.98 -2.81
CA GLY A 44 -10.65 0.17 -1.61
C GLY A 44 -9.69 -0.99 -1.41
N LEU A 45 -8.81 -1.30 -2.38
CA LEU A 45 -7.76 -2.29 -2.18
C LEU A 45 -6.52 -1.63 -1.58
N SER A 46 -6.07 -2.15 -0.44
CA SER A 46 -4.80 -1.78 0.19
C SER A 46 -4.01 -3.01 0.59
N PHE A 47 -2.69 -2.99 0.37
CA PHE A 47 -1.83 -4.11 0.73
C PHE A 47 -0.37 -3.66 0.88
N SER A 48 0.41 -4.46 1.60
CA SER A 48 1.84 -4.23 1.79
C SER A 48 2.65 -5.11 0.84
N VAL A 49 3.69 -4.56 0.23
CA VAL A 49 4.69 -5.32 -0.55
C VAL A 49 5.99 -5.35 0.22
N TYR A 50 6.66 -6.50 0.23
CA TYR A 50 7.95 -6.71 0.87
C TYR A 50 9.04 -6.96 -0.19
N PRO A 51 9.70 -5.91 -0.71
CA PRO A 51 10.73 -6.05 -1.73
C PRO A 51 11.88 -6.99 -1.34
N ASP A 52 12.28 -6.98 -0.08
CA ASP A 52 13.39 -7.81 0.43
C ASP A 52 13.00 -9.28 0.64
N ARG A 53 11.71 -9.60 0.47
CA ARG A 53 11.17 -10.97 0.49
C ARG A 53 10.68 -11.42 -0.89
N GLY A 54 11.33 -10.93 -1.96
CA GLY A 54 10.98 -11.31 -3.32
C GLY A 54 9.69 -10.68 -3.83
N MET A 55 9.37 -9.45 -3.39
CA MET A 55 8.12 -8.75 -3.70
C MET A 55 6.87 -9.48 -3.20
N ASP A 56 6.99 -10.18 -2.07
CA ASP A 56 5.87 -10.83 -1.41
C ASP A 56 4.77 -9.83 -1.05
N ILE A 57 3.51 -10.26 -1.14
CA ILE A 57 2.34 -9.47 -0.73
C ILE A 57 1.98 -9.90 0.69
N GLY A 58 2.07 -8.94 1.61
CA GLY A 58 1.77 -9.16 3.01
C GLY A 58 0.28 -9.01 3.31
N GLU A 59 0.01 -8.25 4.36
CA GLU A 59 -1.33 -7.90 4.78
C GLU A 59 -2.10 -7.17 3.66
N ALA A 60 -3.39 -7.50 3.50
CA ALA A 60 -4.23 -7.00 2.43
C ALA A 60 -5.67 -6.82 2.89
N TRP A 61 -6.32 -5.76 2.40
CA TRP A 61 -7.72 -5.43 2.66
C TRP A 61 -8.42 -4.98 1.39
N PHE A 62 -9.71 -5.32 1.29
CA PHE A 62 -10.61 -4.74 0.30
C PHE A 62 -11.79 -4.08 1.00
N LYS A 63 -11.93 -2.77 0.84
CA LYS A 63 -12.96 -1.94 1.48
C LYS A 63 -13.03 -2.16 2.99
N GLY A 64 -11.87 -2.30 3.63
CA GLY A 64 -11.74 -2.55 5.07
C GLY A 64 -11.91 -4.02 5.48
N ILE A 65 -12.24 -4.93 4.56
CA ILE A 65 -12.38 -6.36 4.83
C ILE A 65 -11.00 -7.02 4.67
N PRO A 66 -10.46 -7.70 5.70
CA PRO A 66 -9.17 -8.37 5.60
C PRO A 66 -9.23 -9.55 4.63
N LEU A 67 -8.20 -9.68 3.78
CA LEU A 67 -8.09 -10.74 2.77
C LEU A 67 -6.93 -11.72 3.05
N ALA A 68 -5.93 -11.31 3.82
CA ALA A 68 -4.73 -12.08 4.07
C ALA A 68 -4.77 -12.78 5.44
N TRP A 69 -4.29 -14.02 5.49
CA TRP A 69 -4.02 -14.71 6.76
C TRP A 69 -2.68 -14.25 7.33
N LEU A 70 -2.71 -13.65 8.52
CA LEU A 70 -1.49 -13.27 9.24
C LEU A 70 -1.09 -14.42 10.17
N SER A 71 -0.13 -15.23 9.71
CA SER A 71 0.40 -16.32 10.52
C SER A 71 1.22 -15.78 11.70
N LYS A 72 1.32 -16.55 12.79
CA LYS A 72 2.16 -16.22 13.95
C LYS A 72 3.65 -16.06 13.59
N ASN A 73 4.08 -16.57 12.43
CA ASN A 73 5.47 -16.53 12.01
C ASN A 73 5.79 -15.14 11.43
N GLY A 74 6.07 -14.21 12.36
CA GLY A 74 6.81 -12.96 12.18
C GLY A 74 8.11 -12.99 12.96
#